data_AF-A0A2E4HFP7-F1
#
_entry.id   AF-A0A2E4HFP7-F1
#
_cell.length_a   1.000
_cell.length_b   1.000
_cell.length_c   1.000
_cell.angle_alpha   90.00
_cell.angle_beta   90.00
_cell.angle_gamma   90.00
#
_symmetry.space_group_name_H-M   'P 1'
#
loop_
_entity.id
_entity.type
_entity.pdbx_description
1 polymer ?
#
loop_
_entity_poly.entity_id
_entity_poly.type
_entity_poly.pdbx_seq_one_letter_code
_entity_poly.pdbx_strand_id
1 'polypeptide(L)' 'MHNEPEWVFPFEQMKYGESFFIPTVKTSNMIYAAETGAKKAKVKVKTFVTTKDGHLGVRVWRTG' A
#
# COMPACT_ATOMS: atom_id res chain seq x y z
N MET A 1 -14.39 19.96 7.73
CA MET A 1 -13.17 19.80 6.91
C MET A 1 -12.11 19.16 7.79
N HIS A 2 -11.82 17.88 7.60
CA HIS A 2 -10.84 17.16 8.41
C HIS A 2 -9.45 17.34 7.78
N ASN A 3 -8.52 17.96 8.51
CA ASN A 3 -7.10 18.15 8.17
C ASN A 3 -6.30 16.83 8.32
N GLU A 4 -6.90 15.68 8.01
CA GLU A 4 -6.16 14.43 8.06
C GLU A 4 -5.35 14.25 6.77
N PRO A 5 -4.08 13.85 6.87
CA PRO A 5 -3.26 13.62 5.71
C PRO A 5 -3.84 12.49 4.86
N GLU A 6 -4.02 12.75 3.56
CA GLU A 6 -4.47 11.74 2.62
C GLU A 6 -3.29 10.91 2.11
N TRP A 7 -3.52 9.61 1.97
CA TRP A 7 -2.54 8.71 1.39
C TRP A 7 -2.60 8.77 -0.13
N VAL A 8 -1.51 9.23 -0.75
CA VAL A 8 -1.32 9.16 -2.20
C VAL A 8 -0.48 7.93 -2.52
N PHE A 9 -1.12 6.92 -3.12
CA PHE A 9 -0.46 5.68 -3.54
C PHE A 9 -0.32 5.62 -5.07
N PRO A 10 0.77 5.04 -5.61
CA PRO A 10 1.06 5.04 -7.05
C PRO A 10 0.25 3.99 -7.84
N PHE A 11 -0.99 3.67 -7.45
CA PHE A 11 -1.72 2.52 -7.99
C PHE A 11 -1.98 2.60 -9.50
N GLU A 12 -2.29 3.80 -10.02
CA GLU A 12 -2.61 3.99 -11.43
C GLU A 12 -1.39 3.80 -12.33
N GLN A 13 -0.21 4.17 -11.83
CA GLN A 13 1.06 4.09 -12.54
C GLN A 13 1.72 2.72 -12.43
N MET A 14 1.36 1.92 -11.43
CA MET A 14 1.90 0.58 -11.24
C MET A 14 1.47 -0.37 -12.37
N LYS A 15 2.42 -1.08 -12.97
CA LYS A 15 2.15 -2.19 -13.89
C LYS A 15 1.90 -3.49 -13.13
N TYR A 16 1.33 -4.48 -13.81
CA TYR A 16 1.15 -5.81 -13.24
C TYR A 16 2.49 -6.39 -12.75
N GLY A 17 2.51 -6.93 -11.53
CA GLY A 17 3.72 -7.46 -10.90
C GLY A 17 4.62 -6.42 -10.23
N GLU A 18 4.39 -5.12 -10.47
CA GLU A 18 5.14 -4.08 -9.76
C GLU A 18 4.72 -3.97 -8.30
N SER A 19 5.64 -3.40 -7.51
CA SER A 19 5.46 -3.27 -6.08
C SER A 19 6.15 -2.09 -5.45
N PHE A 20 5.60 -1.66 -4.32
CA PHE A 20 6.23 -0.69 -3.44
C PHE A 20 6.20 -1.19 -2.00
N PHE A 21 7.11 -0.64 -1.18
CA PHE A 21 7.25 -0.96 0.23
C PHE A 21 7.08 0.31 1.06
N ILE A 22 6.27 0.22 2.11
CA ILE A 22 6.04 1.31 3.05
C ILE A 22 6.59 0.90 4.42
N PRO A 23 7.70 1.50 4.89
CA PRO A 23 8.19 1.25 6.23
C PRO A 23 7.19 1.79 7.26
N THR A 24 6.76 0.94 8.18
CA THR A 24 5.81 1.31 9.24
C THR A 24 5.77 0.25 10.33
N VAL A 25 5.56 0.70 11.56
CA VAL A 25 5.23 -0.16 12.70
C VAL A 25 3.72 -0.35 12.88
N LYS A 26 2.89 0.47 12.22
CA LYS A 26 1.41 0.39 12.25
C LYS A 26 0.89 -0.42 11.05
N THR A 27 1.33 -1.66 10.93
CA THR A 27 1.14 -2.50 9.75
C THR A 27 -0.34 -2.74 9.40
N SER A 28 -1.21 -3.02 10.39
CA SER A 28 -2.64 -3.23 10.18
C SER A 28 -3.34 -2.00 9.58
N ASN A 29 -3.03 -0.81 10.09
CA ASN A 29 -3.59 0.45 9.56
C ASN A 29 -3.10 0.70 8.13
N MET A 30 -1.84 0.36 7.84
CA MET A 30 -1.27 0.54 6.51
C MET A 30 -1.87 -0.41 5.48
N ILE A 31 -2.08 -1.67 5.86
CA ILE A 31 -2.79 -2.65 5.03
C ILE A 31 -4.20 -2.12 4.70
N TYR A 32 -4.96 -1.69 5.72
CA TYR A 32 -6.29 -1.14 5.51
C TYR A 32 -6.31 0.08 4.58
N ALA A 33 -5.36 1.01 4.76
CA ALA A 33 -5.23 2.19 3.91
C ALA A 33 -4.89 1.82 2.46
N ALA A 34 -3.93 0.91 2.25
CA ALA A 34 -3.51 0.46 0.92
C ALA A 34 -4.64 -0.28 0.18
N GLU A 35 -5.33 -1.20 0.85
CA GLU A 35 -6.43 -1.96 0.23
C GLU A 35 -7.64 -1.09 -0.07
N THR A 36 -7.99 -0.17 0.84
CA THR A 36 -9.06 0.80 0.61
C THR A 36 -8.72 1.73 -0.56
N GLY A 37 -7.48 2.23 -0.61
CA GLY A 37 -7.00 3.05 -1.72
C GLY A 37 -7.00 2.31 -3.06
N ALA A 38 -6.52 1.06 -3.09
CA ALA A 38 -6.52 0.24 -4.29
C ALA A 38 -7.94 -0.04 -4.80
N LYS A 39 -8.89 -0.30 -3.89
CA LYS A 39 -10.31 -0.45 -4.22
C LYS A 39 -10.88 0.80 -4.87
N LYS A 40 -10.57 2.00 -4.35
CA LYS A 40 -10.98 3.28 -4.95
C LYS A 40 -10.38 3.47 -6.34
N ALA A 41 -9.10 3.12 -6.52
CA ALA A 41 -8.40 3.17 -7.80
C ALA A 41 -8.80 2.02 -8.77
N LYS A 42 -9.67 1.10 -8.36
CA LYS A 42 -10.09 -0.09 -9.12
C LYS A 42 -8.92 -0.99 -9.55
N VAL A 43 -7.87 -1.04 -8.74
CA VAL A 43 -6.68 -1.88 -8.94
C VAL A 43 -6.72 -3.06 -7.96
N LYS A 44 -6.36 -4.26 -8.42
CA LYS A 44 -6.21 -5.41 -7.53
C LYS A 44 -4.80 -5.44 -6.97
N VAL A 45 -4.71 -5.49 -5.65
CA VAL A 45 -3.43 -5.58 -4.95
C VAL A 45 -3.40 -6.77 -4.00
N LYS A 46 -2.20 -7.27 -3.72
CA LYS A 46 -1.92 -8.16 -2.60
C LYS A 46 -1.04 -7.40 -1.61
N THR A 47 -1.46 -7.34 -0.36
CA THR A 47 -0.70 -6.71 0.72
C THR A 47 -0.17 -7.76 1.70
N PHE A 48 1.01 -7.54 2.27
CA PHE A 48 1.54 -8.37 3.34
C PHE A 48 2.58 -7.62 4.16
N VAL A 49 2.67 -7.97 5.45
CA VAL A 49 3.71 -7.47 6.35
C VAL A 49 5.03 -8.13 6.00
N THR A 50 6.09 -7.34 5.89
CA THR A 50 7.42 -7.85 5.57
C THR A 50 8.50 -6.91 6.10
N THR A 51 9.75 -7.37 6.03
CA THR A 51 10.92 -6.55 6.29
C THR A 51 11.67 -6.28 4.99
N LYS A 52 12.22 -5.06 4.84
CA LYS A 52 13.10 -4.70 3.74
C LYS A 52 14.27 -3.90 4.30
N ASP A 53 15.50 -4.33 4.02
CA ASP A 53 16.72 -3.63 4.44
C ASP A 53 16.73 -3.30 5.95
N GLY A 54 16.28 -4.25 6.79
CA GLY A 54 16.18 -4.08 8.24
C GLY A 54 14.96 -3.32 8.75
N HIS A 55 14.08 -2.81 7.87
CA HIS A 55 12.90 -2.04 8.25
C HIS A 55 11.64 -2.88 8.17
N LEU A 56 10.80 -2.83 9.21
CA LEU A 56 9.45 -3.41 9.20
C LEU A 56 8.51 -2.54 8.37
N GLY A 57 7.61 -3.17 7.61
CA GLY A 57 6.58 -2.44 6.89
C GLY A 57 5.60 -3.33 6.15
N VAL A 58 4.92 -2.73 5.19
CA VAL A 58 3.94 -3.39 4.33
C VAL A 58 4.41 -3.31 2.89
N ARG A 59 4.36 -4.44 2.18
CA ARG A 59 4.58 -4.48 0.74
C ARG A 59 3.26 -4.64 0.02
N VAL A 60 3.10 -3.90 -1.06
CA VAL A 60 1.88 -3.88 -1.87
C VAL A 60 2.25 -4.25 -3.30
N TRP A 61 1.66 -5.35 -3.79
CA TRP A 61 1.89 -5.91 -5.13
C TRP A 61 0.66 -5.72 -5.99
N ARG A 62 0.81 -5.17 -7.20
CA ARG A 62 -0.28 -5.14 -8.17
C ARG A 62 -0.47 -6.52 -8.78
N THR A 63 -1.67 -7.07 -8.64
CA THR A 63 -2.06 -8.40 -9.12
C THR A 63 -3.18 -8.37 -10.15
N GLY A 64 -3.67 -7.19 -10.53
CA GLY A 64 -4.69 -6.99 -11.56
C GLY A 64 -5.09 -5.53 -11.74
#